data_AF-A0A7T1HUL0-F1
#
_entry.id   AF-A0A7T1HUL0-F1
#
_cell.length_a   1.000
_cell.length_b   1.000
_cell.length_c   1.000
_cell.angle_alpha   90.00
_cell.angle_beta   90.00
_cell.angle_gamma   90.00
#
_symmetry.space_group_name_H-M   'P 1'
#
loop_
_entity.id
_entity.type
_entity.pdbx_description
1 polymer ?
#
loop_
_entity_poly.entity_id
_entity_poly.type
_entity_poly.pdbx_seq_one_letter_code
_entity_poly.pdbx_strand_id
1 'polypeptide(L)'
;MTSDAADAMADDPLESSLISTDAAAGIQSVVACKGIRSTSDFPRDLKGLSAEQIEHHYTAMRNSHASLTRSRGQLLRRSREFSEARERFLATLRSYEERLVLIGQEKAEAMRLAKDMHQELEAFESKQQQLDRLLGELDEAKQEAGFWSVFQINQLIERMRALLRGGDKRDG
;
A
#
# COMPACT_ATOMS: atom_id res chain seq x y z
N MET A 1 -20.65 6.24 -0.57
CA MET A 1 -20.99 5.05 0.24
C MET A 1 -19.71 4.58 0.91
N THR A 2 -19.43 5.15 2.07
CA THR A 2 -18.24 4.90 2.89
C THR A 2 -18.74 4.87 4.33
N SER A 3 -18.67 3.70 4.97
CA SER A 3 -18.48 3.59 6.42
C SER A 3 -17.83 2.23 6.66
N ASP A 4 -16.55 2.21 6.97
CA ASP A 4 -15.98 2.37 8.31
C ASP A 4 -16.21 1.15 9.20
N ALA A 5 -15.07 0.58 9.59
CA ALA A 5 -14.93 -0.48 10.55
C ALA A 5 -14.67 0.16 11.92
N ALA A 6 -15.46 -0.21 12.92
CA ALA A 6 -15.16 -0.08 14.35
C ALA A 6 -16.03 -1.14 15.05
N ASP A 7 -15.41 -2.15 15.66
CA ASP A 7 -14.98 -2.15 17.05
C ASP A 7 -16.15 -2.49 18.00
N ALA A 8 -16.10 -3.69 18.56
CA ALA A 8 -16.91 -4.11 19.71
C ALA A 8 -16.27 -5.36 20.33
N MET A 9 -15.32 -5.14 21.23
CA MET A 9 -14.94 -6.09 22.27
C MET A 9 -16.00 -6.06 23.38
N ALA A 10 -16.52 -7.24 23.75
CA ALA A 10 -17.21 -7.61 25.00
C ALA A 10 -17.78 -9.02 24.75
N ASP A 11 -17.82 -10.00 25.63
CA ASP A 11 -17.50 -10.16 27.05
C ASP A 11 -17.29 -11.67 27.22
N ASP A 12 -16.31 -12.08 28.01
CA ASP A 12 -16.05 -13.48 28.35
C ASP A 12 -16.46 -13.67 29.82
N PRO A 13 -17.56 -14.38 30.15
CA PRO A 13 -17.81 -14.80 31.50
C PRO A 13 -17.34 -16.24 31.70
N LEU A 14 -16.25 -16.35 32.45
CA LEU A 14 -15.93 -17.50 33.30
C LEU A 14 -17.16 -17.90 34.12
N GLU A 15 -17.58 -19.17 34.03
CA GLU A 15 -17.91 -20.06 35.15
C GLU A 15 -18.72 -21.27 34.65
N SER A 16 -18.18 -22.48 34.85
CA SER A 16 -18.94 -23.49 35.60
C SER A 16 -18.00 -24.63 35.99
N SER A 17 -17.74 -24.68 37.28
CA SER A 17 -17.15 -25.78 38.02
C SER A 17 -17.93 -27.08 37.79
N LEU A 18 -17.24 -28.15 37.43
CA LEU A 18 -17.68 -29.51 37.75
C LEU A 18 -16.53 -30.24 38.45
N ILE A 19 -16.47 -30.04 39.76
CA ILE A 19 -15.84 -30.97 40.68
C ILE A 19 -16.88 -32.06 40.94
N SER A 20 -16.68 -33.24 40.36
CA SER A 20 -17.32 -34.46 40.85
C SER A 20 -16.27 -35.26 41.60
N THR A 21 -16.29 -35.10 42.92
CA THR A 21 -15.75 -36.08 43.85
C THR A 21 -16.67 -37.29 43.86
N ASP A 22 -16.14 -38.46 43.51
CA ASP A 22 -16.57 -39.70 44.15
C ASP A 22 -15.38 -40.67 44.18
N ALA A 23 -15.10 -41.14 45.39
CA ALA A 23 -14.06 -42.08 45.70
C ALA A 23 -14.63 -43.50 45.82
N ALA A 24 -13.84 -44.44 45.30
CA ALA A 24 -13.75 -45.86 45.64
C ALA A 24 -14.64 -46.89 44.91
N ALA A 25 -13.92 -47.94 44.47
CA ALA A 25 -14.30 -49.31 44.13
C ALA A 25 -14.73 -49.61 42.68
N GLY A 26 -13.92 -50.45 42.01
CA GLY A 26 -14.35 -51.24 40.86
C GLY A 26 -13.41 -51.17 39.65
N ILE A 27 -12.47 -52.12 39.57
CA ILE A 27 -11.73 -52.42 38.35
C ILE A 27 -12.73 -52.89 37.30
N GLN A 28 -13.05 -52.02 36.33
CA GLN A 28 -13.40 -52.34 34.94
C GLN A 28 -13.71 -51.04 34.21
N SER A 29 -12.67 -50.25 33.93
CA SER A 29 -12.78 -49.25 32.89
C SER A 29 -12.57 -49.95 31.55
N VAL A 30 -13.68 -50.26 30.87
CA VAL A 30 -13.64 -50.52 29.43
C VAL A 30 -13.35 -49.16 28.79
N VAL A 31 -12.07 -48.77 28.80
CA VAL A 31 -11.62 -47.48 28.29
C VAL A 31 -11.73 -47.54 26.77
N ALA A 32 -12.87 -47.14 26.23
CA ALA A 32 -12.96 -46.82 24.80
C ALA A 32 -12.10 -45.57 24.54
N CYS A 33 -10.85 -45.76 24.11
CA CYS A 33 -9.96 -44.66 23.74
C CYS A 33 -10.40 -44.06 22.38
N LYS A 34 -11.40 -43.18 22.40
CA LYS A 34 -11.75 -42.32 21.25
C LYS A 34 -10.88 -41.05 21.32
N GLY A 35 -9.95 -40.90 20.37
CA GLY A 35 -9.23 -39.64 20.14
C GLY A 35 -7.75 -39.62 20.54
N ILE A 36 -7.08 -38.51 20.22
CA ILE A 36 -5.69 -38.25 20.58
C ILE A 36 -5.65 -37.94 22.08
N ARG A 37 -4.90 -38.73 22.86
CA ARG A 37 -4.74 -38.54 24.30
C ARG A 37 -3.42 -37.82 24.59
N SER A 38 -3.39 -37.05 25.68
CA SER A 38 -2.16 -36.43 26.15
C SER A 38 -1.19 -37.53 26.64
N THR A 39 0.12 -37.27 26.54
CA THR A 39 1.13 -38.20 27.06
C THR A 39 1.05 -38.36 28.59
N SER A 40 0.41 -37.42 29.28
CA SER A 40 0.08 -37.49 30.71
C SER A 40 -1.01 -38.51 31.04
N ASP A 41 -1.82 -38.91 30.07
CA ASP A 41 -3.02 -39.74 30.30
C ASP A 41 -2.71 -41.25 30.28
N PHE A 42 -1.44 -41.59 30.02
CA PHE A 42 -0.96 -42.96 29.99
C PHE A 42 -0.32 -43.32 31.34
N PRO A 43 -0.61 -44.53 31.87
CA PRO A 43 -0.06 -44.96 33.15
C PRO A 43 1.47 -45.05 33.05
N ARG A 44 2.17 -44.47 34.04
CA ARG A 44 3.63 -44.54 34.15
C ARG A 44 4.10 -45.91 34.66
N ASP A 45 3.29 -46.52 35.50
CA ASP A 45 3.52 -47.85 36.06
C ASP A 45 2.47 -48.84 35.54
N LEU A 46 2.94 -50.04 35.17
CA LEU A 46 2.09 -51.11 34.62
C LEU A 46 1.50 -52.03 35.71
N LYS A 47 1.77 -51.75 36.99
CA LYS A 47 1.36 -52.59 38.11
C LYS A 47 -0.17 -52.54 38.27
N GLY A 48 -0.81 -53.71 38.31
CA GLY A 48 -2.26 -53.83 38.52
C GLY A 48 -3.11 -53.75 37.24
N LEU A 49 -2.49 -53.66 36.06
CA LEU A 49 -3.18 -53.72 34.78
C LEU A 49 -3.19 -55.15 34.22
N SER A 50 -4.29 -55.52 33.57
CA SER A 50 -4.34 -56.77 32.79
C SER A 50 -3.51 -56.67 31.51
N ALA A 51 -3.09 -57.80 30.95
CA ALA A 51 -2.32 -57.84 29.71
C ALA A 51 -3.06 -57.11 28.55
N GLU A 52 -4.38 -57.30 28.44
CA GLU A 52 -5.22 -56.63 27.44
C GLU A 52 -5.25 -55.10 27.63
N GLN A 53 -5.30 -54.63 28.88
CA GLN A 53 -5.26 -53.20 29.18
C GLN A 53 -3.90 -52.58 28.83
N ILE A 54 -2.81 -53.30 29.07
CA ILE A 54 -1.45 -52.87 28.70
C ILE A 54 -1.33 -52.74 27.19
N GLU A 55 -1.77 -53.74 26.42
CA GLU A 55 -1.76 -53.71 24.95
C GLU A 55 -2.60 -52.56 24.39
N HIS A 56 -3.78 -52.34 24.96
CA HIS A 56 -4.66 -51.25 24.59
C HIS A 56 -4.01 -49.87 24.86
N HIS A 57 -3.40 -49.68 26.03
CA HIS A 57 -2.69 -48.44 26.36
C HIS A 57 -1.50 -48.19 25.43
N TYR A 58 -0.73 -49.24 25.10
CA TYR A 58 0.38 -49.14 24.15
C TYR A 58 -0.10 -48.71 22.75
N THR A 59 -1.16 -49.34 22.25
CA THR A 59 -1.73 -49.02 20.93
C THR A 59 -2.26 -47.58 20.89
N ALA A 60 -2.98 -47.15 21.93
CA ALA A 60 -3.47 -45.78 22.06
C ALA A 60 -2.33 -44.75 22.15
N MET A 61 -1.24 -45.08 22.85
CA MET A 61 -0.04 -44.23 22.96
C MET A 61 0.64 -44.08 21.60
N ARG A 62 0.83 -45.18 20.88
CA ARG A 62 1.42 -45.19 19.53
C ARG A 62 0.60 -44.34 18.56
N ASN A 63 -0.72 -44.46 18.58
CA ASN A 63 -1.62 -43.68 17.73
C ASN A 63 -1.59 -42.18 18.07
N SER A 64 -1.53 -41.85 19.36
CA SER A 64 -1.42 -40.46 19.82
C SER A 64 -0.08 -39.85 19.39
N HIS A 65 1.03 -40.58 19.55
CA HIS A 65 2.36 -40.15 19.08
C HIS A 65 2.41 -39.94 17.55
N ALA A 66 1.84 -40.86 16.79
CA ALA A 66 1.76 -40.73 15.33
C ALA A 66 0.98 -39.47 14.93
N SER A 67 -0.12 -39.17 15.63
CA SER A 67 -0.94 -37.99 15.37
C SER A 67 -0.23 -36.69 15.73
N LEU A 68 0.46 -36.64 16.87
CA LEU A 68 1.29 -35.51 17.28
C LEU A 68 2.45 -35.24 16.32
N THR A 69 3.09 -36.29 15.83
CA THR A 69 4.18 -36.15 14.85
C THR A 69 3.66 -35.54 13.55
N ARG A 70 2.48 -35.99 13.07
CA ARG A 70 1.84 -35.42 11.88
C ARG A 70 1.43 -33.96 12.08
N SER A 71 0.80 -33.63 13.21
CA SER A 71 0.36 -32.25 13.49
C SER A 71 1.55 -31.30 13.63
N ARG A 72 2.63 -31.73 14.28
CA ARG A 72 3.90 -30.98 14.34
C ARG A 72 4.46 -30.72 12.94
N GLY A 73 4.48 -31.73 12.08
CA GLY A 73 4.94 -31.59 10.69
C GLY A 73 4.09 -30.59 9.90
N GLN A 74 2.75 -30.66 10.04
CA GLN A 74 1.83 -29.70 9.41
C GLN A 74 2.04 -28.27 9.92
N LEU A 75 2.25 -28.09 11.23
CA LEU A 75 2.50 -26.78 11.82
C LEU A 75 3.80 -26.16 11.30
N LEU A 76 4.88 -26.95 11.24
CA LEU A 76 6.16 -26.49 10.69
C LEU A 76 6.03 -26.08 9.22
N ARG A 77 5.29 -26.87 8.43
CA ARG A 77 5.01 -26.53 7.03
C ARG A 77 4.24 -25.22 6.91
N ARG A 78 3.14 -25.06 7.66
CA ARG A 78 2.35 -23.82 7.64
C ARG A 78 3.16 -22.61 8.10
N SER A 79 3.98 -22.77 9.14
CA SER A 79 4.86 -21.71 9.62
C SER A 79 5.83 -21.24 8.54
N ARG A 80 6.39 -22.18 7.76
CA ARG A 80 7.21 -21.86 6.60
C ARG A 80 6.42 -21.14 5.51
N GLU A 81 5.24 -21.65 5.15
CA GLU A 81 4.37 -21.04 4.14
C GLU A 81 4.00 -19.59 4.52
N PHE A 82 3.68 -19.33 5.79
CA PHE A 82 3.42 -17.98 6.30
C PHE A 82 4.64 -17.08 6.25
N SER A 83 5.82 -17.60 6.58
CA SER A 83 7.06 -16.84 6.52
C SER A 83 7.39 -16.42 5.08
N GLU A 84 7.28 -17.34 4.13
CA GLU A 84 7.46 -17.06 2.71
C GLU A 84 6.41 -16.07 2.18
N ALA A 85 5.13 -16.21 2.59
CA ALA A 85 4.08 -15.27 2.21
C ALA A 85 4.35 -13.85 2.75
N ARG A 86 4.82 -13.74 4.00
CA ARG A 86 5.23 -12.47 4.60
C ARG A 86 6.37 -11.82 3.84
N GLU A 87 7.39 -12.60 3.46
CA GLU A 87 8.53 -12.09 2.68
C GLU A 87 8.09 -11.59 1.31
N ARG A 88 7.24 -12.34 0.61
CA ARG A 88 6.67 -11.91 -0.68
C ARG A 88 5.88 -10.60 -0.53
N PHE A 89 5.03 -10.51 0.50
CA PHE A 89 4.25 -9.31 0.77
C PHE A 89 5.13 -8.09 1.04
N LEU A 90 6.19 -8.24 1.86
CA LEU A 90 7.14 -7.16 2.13
C LEU A 90 7.91 -6.73 0.87
N ALA A 91 8.28 -7.69 0.00
CA ALA A 91 8.91 -7.37 -1.28
C ALA A 91 7.97 -6.57 -2.19
N THR A 92 6.68 -6.94 -2.23
CA THR A 92 5.66 -6.20 -2.99
C THR A 92 5.42 -4.79 -2.42
N LEU A 93 5.42 -4.62 -1.09
CA LEU A 93 5.29 -3.29 -0.50
C LEU A 93 6.46 -2.37 -0.89
N ARG A 94 7.69 -2.89 -0.87
CA ARG A 94 8.88 -2.13 -1.31
C ARG A 94 8.79 -1.73 -2.78
N SER A 95 8.31 -2.62 -3.66
CA SER A 95 8.16 -2.27 -5.07
C SER A 95 7.08 -1.21 -5.31
N TYR A 96 6.01 -1.19 -4.51
CA TYR A 96 5.04 -0.10 -4.53
C TYR A 96 5.61 1.22 -4.01
N GLU A 97 6.41 1.18 -2.96
CA GLU A 97 7.12 2.35 -2.44
C GLU A 97 8.04 2.97 -3.50
N GLU A 98 8.88 2.14 -4.14
CA GLU A 98 9.76 2.57 -5.25
C GLU A 98 8.95 3.19 -6.40
N ARG A 99 7.82 2.57 -6.77
CA ARG A 99 6.95 3.08 -7.82
C ARG A 99 6.30 4.42 -7.45
N LEU A 100 5.92 4.62 -6.20
CA LEU A 100 5.36 5.89 -5.73
C LEU A 100 6.39 7.02 -5.79
N VAL A 101 7.66 6.73 -5.48
CA VAL A 101 8.75 7.70 -5.62
C VAL A 101 8.91 8.14 -7.08
N LEU A 102 8.92 7.18 -8.02
CA LEU A 102 9.01 7.49 -9.46
C LEU A 102 7.83 8.35 -9.94
N ILE A 103 6.60 7.98 -9.57
CA ILE A 103 5.41 8.77 -9.91
C ILE A 103 5.50 10.19 -9.32
N GLY A 104 6.03 10.32 -8.09
CA GLY A 104 6.26 11.61 -7.45
C GLY A 104 7.24 12.49 -8.23
N GLN A 105 8.33 11.90 -8.74
CA GLN A 105 9.31 12.59 -9.57
C GLN A 105 8.71 13.04 -10.92
N GLU A 106 8.06 12.12 -11.64
CA GLU A 106 7.38 12.42 -12.90
C GLU A 106 6.34 13.54 -12.76
N LYS A 107 5.56 13.52 -11.66
CA LYS A 107 4.58 14.57 -11.36
C LYS A 107 5.25 15.92 -11.11
N ALA A 108 6.37 15.95 -10.39
CA ALA A 108 7.10 17.19 -10.14
C ALA A 108 7.66 17.78 -11.44
N GLU A 109 8.21 16.94 -12.32
CA GLU A 109 8.68 17.35 -13.65
C GLU A 109 7.55 17.88 -14.53
N ALA A 110 6.41 17.18 -14.56
CA ALA A 110 5.23 17.62 -15.30
C ALA A 110 4.70 18.98 -14.79
N MET A 111 4.67 19.22 -13.48
CA MET A 111 4.29 20.51 -12.91
C MET A 111 5.28 21.62 -13.25
N ARG A 112 6.58 21.31 -13.28
CA ARG A 112 7.60 22.27 -13.70
C ARG A 112 7.40 22.67 -15.16
N LEU A 113 7.23 21.68 -16.04
CA LEU A 113 6.97 21.92 -17.46
C LEU A 113 5.70 22.75 -17.67
N ALA A 114 4.62 22.42 -16.96
CA ALA A 114 3.36 23.17 -17.05
C ALA A 114 3.54 24.64 -16.62
N LYS A 115 4.34 24.89 -15.57
CA LYS A 115 4.66 26.25 -15.13
C LYS A 115 5.49 27.00 -16.17
N ASP A 116 6.51 26.36 -16.73
CA ASP A 116 7.36 26.96 -17.76
C ASP A 116 6.52 27.33 -19.00
N MET A 117 5.65 26.42 -19.47
CA MET A 117 4.72 26.68 -20.56
C MET A 117 3.76 27.83 -20.25
N HIS A 118 3.24 27.92 -19.03
CA HIS A 118 2.36 29.01 -18.64
C HIS A 118 3.08 30.37 -18.72
N GLN A 119 4.32 30.44 -18.25
CA GLN A 119 5.13 31.66 -18.35
C GLN A 119 5.45 32.03 -19.81
N GLU A 120 5.70 31.05 -20.67
CA GLU A 120 5.89 31.27 -22.10
C GLU A 120 4.62 31.82 -22.78
N LEU A 121 3.44 31.31 -22.38
CA LEU A 121 2.16 31.81 -22.87
C LEU A 121 1.90 33.25 -22.41
N GLU A 122 2.14 33.58 -21.14
CA GLU A 122 2.04 34.95 -20.64
C GLU A 122 2.98 35.91 -21.39
N ALA A 123 4.22 35.48 -21.66
CA ALA A 123 5.17 36.25 -22.44
C ALA A 123 4.70 36.42 -23.90
N PHE A 124 4.07 35.40 -24.48
CA PHE A 124 3.50 35.47 -25.82
C PHE A 124 2.30 36.43 -25.87
N GLU A 125 1.37 36.34 -24.91
CA GLU A 125 0.23 37.26 -24.79
C GLU A 125 0.70 38.71 -24.63
N SER A 126 1.72 38.95 -23.80
CA SER A 126 2.31 40.29 -23.65
C SER A 126 2.88 40.82 -24.96
N LYS A 127 3.60 39.99 -25.72
CA LYS A 127 4.12 40.36 -27.05
C LYS A 127 2.99 40.65 -28.02
N GLN A 128 1.92 39.86 -28.00
CA GLN A 128 0.75 40.06 -28.86
C GLN A 128 0.05 41.37 -28.55
N GLN A 129 -0.17 41.69 -27.27
CA GLN A 129 -0.73 42.98 -26.85
C GLN A 129 0.14 44.16 -27.28
N GLN A 130 1.48 44.04 -27.19
CA GLN A 130 2.40 45.07 -27.66
C GLN A 130 2.32 45.25 -29.18
N LEU A 131 2.22 44.15 -29.93
CA LEU A 131 2.06 44.17 -31.38
C LEU A 131 0.73 44.82 -31.78
N ASP A 132 -0.38 44.46 -31.12
CA ASP A 132 -1.70 45.04 -31.39
C ASP A 132 -1.72 46.56 -31.13
N ARG A 133 -1.05 47.03 -30.07
CA ARG A 133 -0.86 48.49 -29.83
C ARG A 133 -0.09 49.16 -30.95
N LEU A 134 1.03 48.57 -31.39
CA LEU A 134 1.81 49.11 -32.51
C LEU A 134 1.00 49.11 -33.81
N LEU A 135 0.15 48.11 -34.06
CA LEU A 135 -0.73 48.13 -35.23
C LEU A 135 -1.76 49.26 -35.14
N GLY A 136 -2.33 49.51 -33.96
CA GLY A 136 -3.20 50.66 -33.72
C GLY A 136 -2.50 51.99 -34.00
N GLU A 137 -1.30 52.19 -33.45
CA GLU A 137 -0.47 53.38 -33.71
C GLU A 137 -0.15 53.54 -35.21
N LEU A 138 0.04 52.42 -35.94
CA LEU A 138 0.32 52.44 -37.38
C LEU A 138 -0.89 52.92 -38.17
N ASP A 139 -2.07 52.38 -37.84
CA ASP A 139 -3.32 52.73 -38.50
C ASP A 139 -3.70 54.19 -38.24
N GLU A 140 -3.45 54.70 -37.03
CA GLU A 140 -3.61 56.12 -36.68
C GLU A 140 -2.64 57.01 -37.49
N ALA A 141 -1.35 56.70 -37.49
CA ALA A 141 -0.34 57.45 -38.24
C ALA A 141 -0.64 57.45 -39.75
N LYS A 142 -1.19 56.37 -40.30
CA LYS A 142 -1.58 56.27 -41.70
C LYS A 142 -2.79 57.16 -42.04
N GLN A 143 -3.72 57.36 -41.11
CA GLN A 143 -4.89 58.22 -41.29
C GLN A 143 -4.51 59.72 -41.23
N GLU A 144 -3.50 60.09 -40.46
CA GLU A 144 -2.88 61.41 -40.48
C GLU A 144 -1.97 61.59 -41.71
N ALA A 145 -2.56 61.95 -42.85
CA ALA A 145 -1.83 62.12 -44.10
C ALA A 145 -0.91 63.38 -44.09
N GLY A 146 0.40 63.20 -43.83
CA GLY A 146 1.42 64.27 -43.91
C GLY A 146 2.86 63.74 -43.87
N PHE A 147 3.86 64.56 -44.24
CA PHE A 147 5.29 64.17 -44.27
C PHE A 147 5.81 63.63 -42.92
N TRP A 148 5.23 64.09 -41.80
CA TRP A 148 5.54 63.60 -40.46
C TRP A 148 5.06 62.16 -40.20
N SER A 149 3.98 61.70 -40.84
CA SER A 149 3.52 60.32 -40.65
C SER A 149 4.44 59.31 -41.32
N VAL A 150 5.14 59.67 -42.39
CA VAL A 150 6.14 58.79 -43.02
C VAL A 150 7.32 58.51 -42.08
N PHE A 151 7.75 59.50 -41.28
CA PHE A 151 8.82 59.30 -40.30
C PHE A 151 8.36 58.45 -39.11
N GLN A 152 7.14 58.71 -38.60
CA GLN A 152 6.53 57.92 -37.52
C GLN A 152 6.31 56.46 -37.94
N ILE A 153 5.82 56.20 -39.16
CA ILE A 153 5.63 54.86 -39.73
C ILE A 153 6.96 54.09 -39.79
N ASN A 154 8.05 54.73 -40.25
CA ASN A 154 9.36 54.08 -40.29
C ASN A 154 9.89 53.72 -38.89
N GLN A 155 9.73 54.61 -37.92
CA GLN A 155 10.12 54.34 -36.53
C GLN A 155 9.31 53.21 -35.90
N LEU A 156 8.02 53.11 -36.25
CA LEU A 156 7.13 52.06 -35.79
C LEU A 156 7.46 50.68 -36.40
N ILE A 157 7.82 50.65 -37.69
CA ILE A 157 8.32 49.45 -38.38
C ILE A 157 9.61 48.94 -37.74
N GLU A 158 10.50 49.83 -37.30
CA GLU A 158 11.70 49.45 -36.54
C GLU A 158 11.35 48.83 -35.18
N ARG A 159 10.38 49.39 -34.46
CA ARG A 159 9.88 48.81 -33.20
C ARG A 159 9.24 47.43 -33.39
N MET A 160 8.42 47.24 -34.43
CA MET A 160 7.88 45.91 -34.77
C MET A 160 8.99 44.92 -35.12
N ARG A 161 10.00 45.33 -35.91
CA ARG A 161 11.15 44.48 -36.23
C ARG A 161 11.96 44.09 -34.99
N ALA A 162 12.10 45.00 -34.03
CA ALA A 162 12.78 44.73 -32.76
C ALA A 162 11.99 43.73 -31.90
N LEU A 163 10.67 43.90 -31.81
CA LEU A 163 9.76 42.99 -31.11
C LEU A 163 9.76 41.57 -31.70
N LEU A 164 9.70 41.45 -33.02
CA LEU A 164 9.69 40.17 -33.73
C LEU A 164 11.05 39.45 -33.71
N ARG A 165 12.17 40.16 -33.51
CA ARG A 165 13.50 39.55 -33.33
C ARG A 165 13.82 39.15 -31.89
N GLY A 166 12.91 39.39 -30.94
CA GLY A 166 13.14 39.07 -29.52
C GLY A 166 13.94 40.12 -28.76
N GLY A 167 13.78 41.40 -29.11
CA GLY A 167 14.48 42.53 -28.50
C GLY A 167 14.01 42.85 -27.08
N ASP A 168 14.37 41.99 -26.13
CA ASP A 168 14.46 42.36 -24.72
C ASP A 168 15.77 43.12 -24.54
N LYS A 169 15.77 44.43 -24.80
CA LYS A 169 16.73 45.31 -24.12
C LYS A 169 16.21 45.49 -22.71
N ARG A 170 16.74 44.66 -21.80
CA ARG A 170 16.81 45.04 -20.38
C ARG A 170 17.63 46.32 -20.30
N ASP A 171 16.94 47.46 -20.30
CA ASP A 171 17.55 48.75 -19.99
C ASP A 171 17.62 48.87 -18.45
N GLY A 172 18.84 49.05 -17.96
CA GLY A 172 19.13 49.63 -16.64
C GLY A 172 19.22 51.14 -16.72
#